data_AF-A0A962C5A1-F1
#
_entry.id   AF-A0A962C5A1-F1
#
_cell.length_a   1.000
_cell.length_b   1.000
_cell.length_c   1.000
_cell.angle_alpha   90.00
_cell.angle_beta   90.00
_cell.angle_gamma   90.00
#
_symmetry.space_group_name_H-M   'P 1'
#
loop_
_entity.id
_entity.type
_entity.pdbx_description
1 polymer ?
#
loop_
_entity_poly.entity_id
_entity_poly.type
_entity_poly.pdbx_seq_one_letter_code
_entity_poly.pdbx_strand_id
1 'polypeptide(L)' 'ALSFGHLPVLFVPAGPMPSGLPNKEKAAVRQRYAEGKASREELLEAEAKSYHGPGT' A
#
# COMPACT_ATOMS: atom_id res chain seq x y z
N ALA A 1 -27.20 8.49 -3.49
CA ALA A 1 -27.47 7.80 -4.77
C ALA A 1 -28.76 6.99 -4.71
N LEU A 2 -28.89 6.00 -3.80
CA LEU A 2 -30.08 5.13 -3.73
C LEU A 2 -31.40 5.85 -3.43
N SER A 3 -31.38 6.91 -2.61
CA SER A 3 -32.59 7.68 -2.26
C SER A 3 -33.10 8.61 -3.38
N PHE A 4 -32.30 8.87 -4.42
CA PHE A 4 -32.62 9.79 -5.53
C PHE A 4 -32.18 9.20 -6.88
N GLY A 5 -32.66 8.00 -7.22
CA GLY A 5 -32.24 7.26 -8.41
C GLY A 5 -32.62 7.89 -9.77
N HIS A 6 -33.43 8.95 -9.78
CA HIS A 6 -33.80 9.70 -10.98
C HIS A 6 -32.76 10.78 -11.36
N LEU A 7 -31.82 11.07 -10.47
CA LEU A 7 -30.71 11.97 -10.76
C LEU A 7 -29.55 11.17 -11.37
N PRO A 8 -28.94 11.65 -12.46
CA PRO A 8 -27.75 11.00 -13.02
C PRO A 8 -26.59 11.09 -12.01
N VAL A 9 -26.03 9.94 -11.64
CA VAL A 9 -24.87 9.81 -10.73
C VAL A 9 -23.85 8.86 -11.34
N LEU A 10 -22.57 9.22 -11.27
CA LEU A 10 -21.43 8.40 -11.73
C LEU A 10 -20.52 8.07 -10.54
N PHE A 11 -20.11 6.81 -10.42
CA PHE A 11 -19.13 6.36 -9.45
C PHE A 11 -17.75 6.29 -10.10
N VAL A 12 -16.81 7.12 -9.64
CA VAL A 12 -15.43 7.13 -10.12
C VAL A 12 -14.54 6.62 -8.98
N PRO A 13 -14.07 5.37 -9.02
CA PRO A 13 -13.14 4.87 -8.01
C PRO A 13 -11.80 5.60 -8.13
N ALA A 14 -11.18 5.90 -6.99
CA ALA A 14 -9.89 6.60 -6.92
C ALA A 14 -8.71 5.81 -7.51
N GLY A 15 -8.91 4.52 -7.79
CA GLY A 15 -7.89 3.62 -8.32
C GLY A 15 -7.01 3.02 -7.22
N PRO A 16 -6.44 1.83 -7.47
CA PRO A 16 -5.54 1.19 -6.51
C PRO A 16 -4.22 1.95 -6.39
N MET A 17 -3.64 2.01 -5.19
CA MET A 17 -2.29 2.57 -5.01
C MET A 17 -1.29 1.89 -5.94
N PRO A 18 -0.41 2.65 -6.63
CA PRO A 18 0.72 2.06 -7.33
C PRO A 18 1.61 1.34 -6.32
N SER A 19 1.93 0.07 -6.60
CA SER A 19 2.76 -0.74 -5.71
C SER A 19 4.21 -0.25 -5.79
N GLY A 20 4.71 0.39 -4.71
CA GLY A 20 6.10 0.89 -4.65
C GLY A 20 7.13 -0.25 -4.54
N LEU A 21 7.10 -0.99 -3.43
CA LEU A 21 7.98 -2.15 -3.21
C LEU A 21 7.23 -3.47 -3.49
N PRO A 22 7.79 -4.44 -4.23
CA PRO A 22 7.18 -5.75 -4.41
C PRO A 22 6.94 -6.48 -3.07
N ASN A 23 5.80 -7.15 -2.92
CA ASN A 23 5.44 -7.85 -1.67
C ASN A 23 6.47 -8.90 -1.23
N LYS A 24 7.17 -9.53 -2.18
CA LYS A 24 8.25 -10.48 -1.89
C LYS A 24 9.42 -9.83 -1.15
N GLU A 25 9.77 -8.60 -1.51
CA GLU A 25 10.87 -7.86 -0.89
C GLU A 25 10.48 -7.38 0.51
N LYS A 26 9.23 -6.93 0.70
CA LYS A 26 8.66 -6.62 2.04
C LYS A 26 8.71 -7.83 2.96
N ALA A 27 8.27 -8.98 2.47
CA ALA A 27 8.29 -10.22 3.25
C ALA A 27 9.72 -10.63 3.62
N ALA A 28 10.67 -10.51 2.70
CA ALA A 28 12.08 -10.84 2.95
C ALA A 28 12.73 -9.88 3.96
N VAL A 29 12.39 -8.59 3.97
CA VAL A 29 12.89 -7.63 4.97
C VAL A 29 12.30 -7.92 6.36
N ARG A 30 11.00 -8.23 6.45
CA ARG A 30 10.35 -8.64 7.72
C ARG A 30 10.91 -9.94 8.27
N GLN A 31 11.18 -10.92 7.40
CA GLN A 31 11.80 -12.18 7.79
C GLN A 31 13.23 -11.97 8.29
N ARG A 32 14.03 -11.15 7.61
CA ARG A 32 15.38 -10.78 8.07
C ARG A 32 15.37 -10.01 9.40
N TYR A 33 14.38 -9.15 9.63
CA TYR A 33 14.19 -8.47 10.91
C TYR A 33 13.84 -9.47 12.03
N ALA A 34 12.94 -10.42 11.77
CA ALA A 34 12.60 -11.49 12.71
C ALA A 34 13.79 -12.42 13.03
N GLU A 35 14.69 -12.64 12.07
CA GLU A 35 15.94 -13.39 12.24
C GLU A 35 17.06 -12.57 12.92
N GLY A 36 16.83 -11.29 13.25
CA GLY A 36 17.84 -10.39 13.84
C GLY A 36 18.95 -9.96 12.86
N LYS A 37 18.77 -10.20 11.56
CA LYS A 37 19.73 -9.91 10.48
C LYS A 37 19.47 -8.57 9.78
N ALA A 38 18.38 -7.87 10.12
CA ALA A 38 18.06 -6.54 9.62
C ALA A 38 17.84 -5.56 10.78
N SER A 39 18.24 -4.31 10.57
CA SER A 39 18.10 -3.25 11.56
C SER A 39 16.68 -2.66 11.55
N ARG A 40 16.30 -1.96 12.63
CA ARG A 40 15.01 -1.25 12.71
C ARG A 40 14.88 -0.18 11.63
N GLU A 41 15.98 0.44 11.22
CA GLU A 41 16.01 1.45 10.15
C GLU A 41 15.70 0.82 8.79
N GLU A 42 16.27 -0.35 8.48
CA GLU A 42 15.98 -1.07 7.22
C GLU A 42 14.52 -1.53 7.12
N LEU A 43 13.92 -1.92 8.26
CA LEU A 43 12.50 -2.24 8.32
C LEU A 43 11.62 -1.01 8.02
N LEU A 44 11.93 0.12 8.66
CA LEU A 44 11.20 1.39 8.48
C LEU A 44 11.33 1.91 7.05
N GLU A 45 12.51 1.80 6.43
CA GLU A 45 12.74 2.26 5.06
C GLU A 45 11.95 1.40 4.04
N ALA A 46 11.87 0.08 4.26
CA ALA A 46 11.07 -0.82 3.44
C ALA A 46 9.55 -0.55 3.59
N GLU A 47 9.09 -0.18 4.78
CA GLU A 47 7.70 0.21 5.02
C GLU A 47 7.37 1.58 4.43
N ALA A 48 8.29 2.55 4.49
CA ALA A 48 8.11 3.85 3.82
C ALA A 48 8.03 3.68 2.29
N LYS A 49 8.92 2.87 1.69
CA LYS A 49 8.91 2.57 0.24
C LYS A 49 7.70 1.76 -0.22
N SER A 50 6.97 1.17 0.72
CA SER A 50 5.73 0.44 0.43
C SER A 50 4.59 1.33 -0.01
N TYR A 51 4.63 2.62 0.33
CA TYR A 51 3.56 3.59 0.10
C TYR A 51 4.09 4.84 -0.61
N HIS A 52 4.24 4.77 -1.94
CA HIS A 52 4.59 5.93 -2.75
C HIS A 52 3.58 6.15 -3.88
N GLY A 53 2.42 6.70 -3.52
CA GLY A 53 1.48 7.28 -4.48
C GLY A 53 0.10 7.53 -3.87
N PRO A 54 -0.62 8.59 -4.27
CA PRO A 54 -2.03 8.74 -3.92
C PRO A 54 -2.85 7.60 -4.54
N GLY A 55 -3.67 6.93 -3.73
CA GLY A 55 -4.54 5.81 -4.10
C GLY A 55 -5.01 5.08 -2.84
N THR A 56 -5.95 4.14 -2.97
CA THR A 56 -6.36 3.23 -1.88
C THR A 56 -5.64 1.89 -1.93
#